data_AF-A0AA91JVN6-F1
#
_entry.id   AF-A0AA91JVN6-F1
#
_cell.length_a   1.000
_cell.length_b   1.000
_cell.length_c   1.000
_cell.angle_alpha   90.00
_cell.angle_beta   90.00
_cell.angle_gamma   90.00
#
_symmetry.space_group_name_H-M   'P 1'
#
loop_
_entity.id
_entity.type
_entity.pdbx_description
1 polymer ?
#
loop_
_entity_poly.entity_id
_entity_poly.type
_entity_poly.pdbx_seq_one_letter_code
_entity_poly.pdbx_strand_id
1 'polypeptide(L)'
;MLPLPETLPKWYTVEDTQERGWTPETKDIIEGSGKPEVIKAWKNDLNLQNSKKFTVRLDRLQIISPIQVGGGSVFEGGILPAQIGGVPCIPGSSIRGVLLKWIKAKWEGLLSNERDFWQSLITEDLSGWRPREIRFESIFFKDSLKPFPLHAQQNWQVFNEKSKHLSIQWQLVPEHPPKPNSNKFSLQVLLKSNLTTAQSQEKQWLETRLKEMLQHQGIGRGTASGFGRLATLIPSGNWEIRLTGMKPCVQQQDNKKNQWGKYRWSPQVLRANLRGYFTRLALSVLGKENALELTKKIFGGLNSPAKLILTSYLLPFQKALVGQDLRDKYTNIPAQDAHSTWLINVDCHSNFQALIGALLNLASRLGGLGAGWRRPPHELERFRGFRGSEFTVTPANLEEPLNQLINRLQGMIRNLAQEYGISVLSNPVKISGSIISIWQGKTKLWENLVHGVCRSADNPNNPNPNRPCWCGNSEDRPSGYAVRQHQDFCLVTVFDPQVEATLKRLGFQQVWC
;
A
#
# COMPACT_ATOMS: atom_id res chain seq x y z
N MET A 1 14.37 -38.71 -13.20
CA MET A 1 13.16 -37.95 -13.60
C MET A 1 11.98 -38.80 -13.20
N LEU A 2 11.05 -38.29 -12.39
CA LEU A 2 9.78 -38.99 -12.20
C LEU A 2 8.98 -38.89 -13.51
N PRO A 3 8.31 -39.96 -13.96
CA PRO A 3 7.47 -39.90 -15.15
C PRO A 3 6.37 -38.85 -14.95
N LEU A 4 6.06 -38.12 -16.01
CA LEU A 4 4.91 -37.20 -16.02
C LEU A 4 3.64 -38.03 -15.81
N PRO A 5 2.66 -37.56 -15.02
CA PRO A 5 1.40 -38.27 -14.84
C PRO A 5 0.69 -38.43 -16.19
N GLU A 6 0.37 -39.68 -16.54
CA GLU A 6 -0.30 -40.04 -17.80
C GLU A 6 -1.79 -39.67 -17.81
N THR A 7 -2.35 -39.39 -16.62
CA THR A 7 -3.73 -38.92 -16.45
C THR A 7 -3.73 -37.47 -15.98
N LEU A 8 -4.48 -36.62 -16.69
CA LEU A 8 -4.70 -35.22 -16.32
C LEU A 8 -5.37 -35.17 -14.93
N PRO A 9 -4.76 -34.50 -13.93
CA PRO A 9 -5.39 -34.34 -12.63
C PRO A 9 -6.74 -33.62 -12.74
N LYS A 10 -7.70 -34.00 -11.90
CA LYS A 10 -9.10 -33.50 -11.97
C LYS A 10 -9.25 -31.97 -11.95
N TRP A 11 -8.27 -31.22 -11.43
CA TRP A 11 -8.29 -29.76 -11.42
C TRP A 11 -7.93 -29.10 -12.77
N TYR A 12 -7.44 -29.89 -13.75
CA TYR A 12 -7.29 -29.47 -15.15
C TYR A 12 -8.47 -29.89 -16.02
N THR A 13 -9.42 -30.66 -15.48
CA THR A 13 -10.65 -31.03 -16.18
C THR A 13 -11.58 -29.83 -16.14
N VAL A 14 -11.84 -29.24 -17.31
CA VAL A 14 -12.86 -28.23 -17.52
C VAL A 14 -14.15 -28.99 -17.83
N GLU A 15 -15.21 -28.80 -17.06
CA GLU A 15 -16.53 -29.34 -17.44
C GLU A 15 -17.02 -28.57 -18.66
N ASP A 16 -17.50 -29.25 -19.70
CA ASP A 16 -17.87 -28.65 -20.99
C ASP A 16 -18.94 -27.53 -20.88
N THR A 17 -19.64 -27.45 -19.74
CA THR A 17 -20.64 -26.42 -19.44
C THR A 17 -20.12 -25.24 -18.59
N GLN A 18 -18.87 -25.24 -18.15
CA GLN A 18 -18.27 -24.18 -17.33
C GLN A 18 -16.95 -23.68 -17.94
N GLU A 19 -16.86 -22.37 -18.25
CA GLU A 19 -15.62 -21.73 -18.75
C GLU A 19 -14.47 -21.68 -17.73
N ARG A 20 -14.60 -22.34 -16.57
CA ARG A 20 -13.63 -22.31 -15.48
C ARG A 20 -13.35 -23.72 -15.01
N GLY A 21 -12.07 -24.07 -14.93
CA GLY A 21 -11.63 -25.29 -14.24
C GLY A 21 -12.01 -25.27 -12.76
N TRP A 22 -12.05 -26.45 -12.15
CA TRP A 22 -12.44 -26.64 -10.76
C TRP A 22 -11.66 -25.71 -9.80
N THR A 23 -12.38 -24.95 -8.96
CA THR A 23 -11.81 -24.07 -7.92
C THR A 23 -12.14 -24.67 -6.55
N PRO A 24 -11.17 -24.86 -5.64
CA PRO A 24 -11.45 -25.39 -4.31
C PRO A 24 -12.34 -24.43 -3.51
N GLU A 25 -13.36 -24.97 -2.87
CA GLU A 25 -14.19 -24.25 -1.90
C GLU A 25 -13.59 -24.34 -0.50
N THR A 26 -13.98 -23.43 0.40
CA THR A 26 -13.54 -23.42 1.81
C THR A 26 -13.82 -24.76 2.51
N LYS A 27 -14.88 -25.48 2.12
CA LYS A 27 -15.21 -26.82 2.62
C LYS A 27 -14.22 -27.92 2.17
N ASP A 28 -13.54 -27.74 1.04
CA ASP A 28 -12.63 -28.73 0.46
C ASP A 28 -11.25 -28.75 1.15
N ILE A 29 -10.95 -27.73 1.97
CA ILE A 29 -9.67 -27.49 2.63
C ILE A 29 -9.74 -27.62 4.17
N ILE A 30 -10.90 -28.03 4.71
CA ILE A 30 -11.07 -28.30 6.15
C ILE A 30 -10.35 -29.61 6.49
N GLU A 31 -9.44 -29.58 7.46
CA GLU A 31 -8.80 -30.79 7.98
C GLU A 31 -9.85 -31.80 8.45
N GLY A 32 -9.79 -33.02 7.92
CA GLY A 32 -10.69 -34.12 8.30
C GLY A 32 -11.94 -34.31 7.44
N SER A 33 -12.23 -33.43 6.47
CA SER A 33 -13.40 -33.58 5.58
C SER A 33 -13.15 -33.30 4.09
N GLY A 34 -11.97 -32.78 3.71
CA GLY A 34 -11.57 -32.54 2.33
C GLY A 34 -10.97 -33.77 1.60
N LYS A 35 -10.94 -33.73 0.26
CA LYS A 35 -10.29 -34.78 -0.56
C LYS A 35 -8.79 -34.85 -0.23
N PRO A 36 -8.20 -36.03 0.05
CA PRO A 36 -6.79 -36.16 0.47
C PRO A 36 -5.79 -35.53 -0.50
N GLU A 37 -6.10 -35.53 -1.80
CA GLU A 37 -5.29 -34.97 -2.87
C GLU A 37 -5.24 -33.43 -2.83
N VAL A 38 -6.37 -32.82 -2.48
CA VAL A 38 -6.53 -31.37 -2.28
C VAL A 38 -5.81 -30.96 -0.99
N ILE A 39 -5.96 -31.76 0.07
CA ILE A 39 -5.25 -31.55 1.34
C ILE A 39 -3.72 -31.70 1.14
N LYS A 40 -3.25 -32.69 0.37
CA LYS A 40 -1.82 -32.88 0.07
C LYS A 40 -1.22 -31.76 -0.78
N ALA A 41 -1.95 -31.31 -1.81
CA ALA A 41 -1.55 -30.11 -2.54
C ALA A 41 -1.47 -28.93 -1.56
N TRP A 42 -2.51 -28.70 -0.77
CA TRP A 42 -2.56 -27.61 0.21
C TRP A 42 -1.46 -27.67 1.29
N LYS A 43 -1.02 -28.87 1.70
CA LYS A 43 0.01 -29.11 2.71
C LYS A 43 1.45 -28.96 2.20
N ASN A 44 1.65 -28.57 0.94
CA ASN A 44 2.98 -28.16 0.42
C ASN A 44 4.00 -29.33 0.30
N ASP A 45 3.53 -30.57 0.09
CA ASP A 45 4.37 -31.79 0.10
C ASP A 45 5.25 -31.99 -1.16
N LEU A 46 5.12 -31.13 -2.20
CA LEU A 46 5.89 -31.25 -3.44
C LEU A 46 7.17 -30.40 -3.41
N ASN A 47 8.33 -31.06 -3.45
CA ASN A 47 9.62 -30.39 -3.53
C ASN A 47 9.96 -29.99 -4.98
N LEU A 48 9.35 -28.90 -5.45
CA LEU A 48 9.66 -28.34 -6.76
C LEU A 48 11.04 -27.67 -6.74
N GLN A 49 11.91 -28.07 -7.68
CA GLN A 49 13.23 -27.45 -7.91
C GLN A 49 13.25 -26.75 -9.26
N ASN A 50 13.90 -25.57 -9.30
CA ASN A 50 14.15 -24.86 -10.55
C ASN A 50 15.11 -25.66 -11.44
N SER A 51 15.00 -25.45 -12.76
CA SER A 51 15.92 -26.04 -13.72
C SER A 51 17.39 -25.70 -13.40
N LYS A 52 18.30 -26.67 -13.61
CA LYS A 52 19.75 -26.41 -13.57
C LYS A 52 20.26 -25.70 -14.83
N LYS A 53 19.51 -25.76 -15.92
CA LYS A 53 19.82 -25.07 -17.19
C LYS A 53 19.05 -23.76 -17.27
N PHE A 54 19.77 -22.66 -17.48
CA PHE A 54 19.21 -21.31 -17.67
C PHE A 54 20.08 -20.49 -18.63
N THR A 55 19.48 -19.49 -19.30
CA THR A 55 20.21 -18.50 -20.12
C THR A 55 20.52 -17.24 -19.31
N VAL A 56 19.52 -16.72 -18.60
CA VAL A 56 19.65 -15.60 -17.67
C VAL A 56 19.13 -16.03 -16.31
N ARG A 57 19.86 -15.66 -15.25
CA ARG A 57 19.47 -15.90 -13.87
C ARG A 57 19.67 -14.62 -13.05
N LEU A 58 18.58 -14.14 -12.46
CA LEU A 58 18.61 -13.06 -11.48
C LEU A 58 18.61 -13.67 -10.08
N ASP A 59 19.71 -13.55 -9.37
CA ASP A 59 19.85 -13.99 -7.99
C ASP A 59 19.64 -12.85 -6.98
N ARG A 60 19.44 -13.21 -5.71
CA ARG A 60 19.28 -12.29 -4.57
C ARG A 60 18.09 -11.34 -4.74
N LEU A 61 17.04 -11.78 -5.44
CA LEU A 61 15.81 -11.01 -5.56
C LEU A 61 15.11 -10.95 -4.19
N GLN A 62 14.79 -9.73 -3.78
CA GLN A 62 14.12 -9.41 -2.53
C GLN A 62 12.72 -8.90 -2.79
N ILE A 63 11.80 -9.21 -1.90
CA ILE A 63 10.47 -8.63 -1.93
C ILE A 63 10.53 -7.30 -1.20
N ILE A 64 10.55 -6.21 -1.97
CA ILE A 64 10.71 -4.84 -1.43
C ILE A 64 9.37 -4.12 -1.26
N SER A 65 8.30 -4.68 -1.82
CA SER A 65 6.91 -4.28 -1.54
C SER A 65 6.03 -5.53 -1.52
N PRO A 66 4.90 -5.56 -0.78
CA PRO A 66 4.03 -6.72 -0.75
C PRO A 66 3.59 -7.18 -2.15
N ILE A 67 3.67 -8.48 -2.41
CA ILE A 67 3.24 -9.10 -3.67
C ILE A 67 1.87 -9.73 -3.44
N GLN A 68 0.97 -9.39 -4.35
CA GLN A 68 -0.33 -10.04 -4.47
C GLN A 68 -0.21 -11.04 -5.62
N VAL A 69 -0.26 -12.31 -5.26
CA VAL A 69 -0.14 -13.43 -6.19
C VAL A 69 -1.53 -14.07 -6.26
N GLY A 70 -2.01 -14.43 -7.45
CA GLY A 70 -3.32 -15.09 -7.66
C GLY A 70 -4.47 -14.16 -8.07
N GLY A 71 -5.52 -14.76 -8.65
CA GLY A 71 -6.61 -14.02 -9.32
C GLY A 71 -7.99 -14.69 -9.31
N GLY A 72 -8.15 -15.85 -8.69
CA GLY A 72 -9.45 -16.47 -8.47
C GLY A 72 -10.13 -15.85 -7.26
N SER A 73 -11.25 -15.14 -7.48
CA SER A 73 -12.17 -14.79 -6.40
C SER A 73 -13.00 -16.02 -6.06
N VAL A 74 -12.99 -16.47 -4.81
CA VAL A 74 -14.09 -17.30 -4.30
C VAL A 74 -15.34 -16.42 -4.13
N PHE A 75 -16.53 -17.02 -4.21
CA PHE A 75 -17.82 -16.34 -3.98
C PHE A 75 -17.86 -15.60 -2.62
N GLU A 76 -17.03 -16.03 -1.68
CA GLU A 76 -16.89 -15.48 -0.32
C GLU A 76 -15.92 -14.28 -0.22
N GLY A 77 -15.40 -13.76 -1.35
CA GLY A 77 -14.61 -12.52 -1.39
C GLY A 77 -13.12 -12.68 -1.06
N GLY A 78 -12.59 -13.90 -0.99
CA GLY A 78 -11.16 -14.20 -0.89
C GLY A 78 -10.48 -14.29 -2.27
N ILE A 79 -9.25 -13.77 -2.39
CA ILE A 79 -8.39 -13.98 -3.58
C ILE A 79 -7.34 -15.04 -3.23
N LEU A 80 -7.48 -16.26 -3.77
CA LEU A 80 -6.50 -17.32 -3.54
C LEU A 80 -5.19 -17.07 -4.29
N PRO A 81 -4.02 -17.41 -3.70
CA PRO A 81 -2.75 -17.28 -4.38
C PRO A 81 -2.61 -18.27 -5.54
N ALA A 82 -1.85 -17.88 -6.57
CA ALA A 82 -1.45 -18.82 -7.61
C ALA A 82 -0.53 -19.88 -7.00
N GLN A 83 -0.82 -21.15 -7.29
CA GLN A 83 -0.13 -22.31 -6.75
C GLN A 83 0.18 -23.31 -7.86
N ILE A 84 1.32 -24.01 -7.75
CA ILE A 84 1.68 -25.15 -8.60
C ILE A 84 2.01 -26.30 -7.66
N GLY A 85 1.29 -27.42 -7.79
CA GLY A 85 1.41 -28.53 -6.83
C GLY A 85 1.10 -28.08 -5.39
N GLY A 86 0.23 -27.07 -5.24
CA GLY A 86 -0.12 -26.43 -3.98
C GLY A 86 0.98 -25.58 -3.31
N VAL A 87 2.17 -25.51 -3.92
CA VAL A 87 3.20 -24.53 -3.54
C VAL A 87 2.84 -23.17 -4.12
N PRO A 88 2.67 -22.11 -3.31
CA PRO A 88 2.43 -20.79 -3.86
C PRO A 88 3.60 -20.29 -4.69
N CYS A 89 3.31 -19.62 -5.80
CA CYS A 89 4.35 -19.14 -6.70
C CYS A 89 3.90 -17.92 -7.50
N ILE A 90 4.85 -17.11 -7.99
CA ILE A 90 4.61 -16.26 -9.15
C ILE A 90 4.77 -17.15 -10.38
N PRO A 91 3.71 -17.40 -11.17
CA PRO A 91 3.81 -18.22 -12.36
C PRO A 91 4.75 -17.58 -13.38
N GLY A 92 5.57 -18.40 -14.06
CA GLY A 92 6.42 -17.95 -15.18
C GLY A 92 5.61 -17.24 -16.28
N SER A 93 4.37 -17.67 -16.53
CA SER A 93 3.45 -17.02 -17.47
C SER A 93 3.08 -15.59 -17.06
N SER A 94 2.93 -15.32 -15.76
CA SER A 94 2.68 -13.97 -15.24
C SER A 94 3.91 -13.07 -15.43
N ILE A 95 5.11 -13.58 -15.16
CA ILE A 95 6.37 -12.84 -15.41
C ILE A 95 6.51 -12.53 -16.89
N ARG A 96 6.26 -13.52 -17.75
CA ARG A 96 6.25 -13.39 -19.22
C ARG A 96 5.30 -12.28 -19.68
N GLY A 97 4.07 -12.26 -19.18
CA GLY A 97 3.07 -11.26 -19.56
C GLY A 97 3.44 -9.84 -19.10
N VAL A 98 3.93 -9.70 -17.87
CA VAL A 98 4.35 -8.40 -17.31
C VAL A 98 5.59 -7.86 -18.04
N LEU A 99 6.57 -8.71 -18.36
CA LEU A 99 7.74 -8.30 -19.14
C LEU A 99 7.33 -7.84 -20.55
N LEU A 100 6.45 -8.57 -21.24
CA LEU A 100 5.99 -8.15 -22.58
C LEU A 100 5.37 -6.75 -22.53
N LYS A 101 4.54 -6.50 -21.53
CA LYS A 101 3.93 -5.19 -21.31
C LYS A 101 5.00 -4.10 -21.06
N TRP A 102 6.05 -4.42 -20.31
CA TRP A 102 7.18 -3.50 -20.08
C TRP A 102 7.92 -3.19 -21.38
N ILE A 103 8.25 -4.21 -22.17
CA ILE A 103 8.93 -4.05 -23.47
C ILE A 103 8.09 -3.19 -24.42
N LYS A 104 6.78 -3.46 -24.54
CA LYS A 104 5.86 -2.62 -25.33
C LYS A 104 5.89 -1.16 -24.89
N ALA A 105 5.88 -0.92 -23.57
CA ALA A 105 5.91 0.44 -23.03
C ALA A 105 7.24 1.17 -23.24
N LYS A 106 8.33 0.42 -23.48
CA LYS A 106 9.67 0.96 -23.72
C LYS A 106 10.11 0.95 -25.17
N TRP A 107 9.30 0.37 -26.06
CA TRP A 107 9.65 0.06 -27.45
C TRP A 107 10.33 1.22 -28.19
N GLU A 108 9.71 2.41 -28.16
CA GLU A 108 10.22 3.61 -28.84
C GLU A 108 11.57 4.09 -28.30
N GLY A 109 11.93 3.73 -27.06
CA GLY A 109 13.22 4.08 -26.45
C GLY A 109 14.30 3.01 -26.61
N LEU A 110 14.01 1.86 -27.25
CA LEU A 110 14.99 0.78 -27.43
C LEU A 110 15.87 1.05 -28.66
N LEU A 111 17.15 0.66 -28.56
CA LEU A 111 18.09 0.66 -29.69
C LEU A 111 17.62 -0.30 -30.79
N SER A 112 17.95 -0.03 -32.05
CA SER A 112 17.50 -0.86 -33.18
C SER A 112 17.86 -2.34 -33.03
N ASN A 113 19.10 -2.63 -32.64
CA ASN A 113 19.56 -4.00 -32.39
C ASN A 113 18.86 -4.67 -31.19
N GLU A 114 18.51 -3.91 -30.16
CA GLU A 114 17.70 -4.41 -29.04
C GLU A 114 16.26 -4.71 -29.50
N ARG A 115 15.67 -3.87 -30.36
CA ARG A 115 14.35 -4.12 -30.95
C ARG A 115 14.35 -5.40 -31.77
N ASP A 116 15.36 -5.62 -32.60
CA ASP A 116 15.49 -6.83 -33.42
C ASP A 116 15.55 -8.09 -32.54
N PHE A 117 16.31 -8.04 -31.45
CA PHE A 117 16.33 -9.11 -30.44
C PHE A 117 14.93 -9.37 -29.86
N TRP A 118 14.21 -8.34 -29.40
CA TRP A 118 12.85 -8.53 -28.86
C TRP A 118 11.86 -9.01 -29.92
N GLN A 119 11.97 -8.51 -31.15
CA GLN A 119 11.14 -8.93 -32.29
C GLN A 119 11.35 -10.41 -32.63
N SER A 120 12.57 -10.93 -32.42
CA SER A 120 12.86 -12.36 -32.58
C SER A 120 12.12 -13.25 -31.56
N LEU A 121 11.75 -12.69 -30.39
CA LEU A 121 11.07 -13.40 -29.31
C LEU A 121 9.55 -13.19 -29.30
N ILE A 122 9.06 -12.14 -29.97
CA ILE A 122 7.67 -11.69 -29.95
C ILE A 122 7.01 -11.94 -31.32
N THR A 123 5.69 -12.13 -31.37
CA THR A 123 4.93 -12.17 -32.62
C THR A 123 5.13 -10.88 -33.42
N GLU A 124 4.98 -10.93 -34.75
CA GLU A 124 5.26 -9.79 -35.64
C GLU A 124 4.46 -8.54 -35.26
N ASP A 125 3.22 -8.72 -34.79
CA ASP A 125 2.27 -7.70 -34.35
C ASP A 125 2.44 -7.27 -32.88
N LEU A 126 3.53 -7.68 -32.24
CA LEU A 126 3.81 -7.52 -30.81
C LEU A 126 2.75 -8.14 -29.88
N SER A 127 1.70 -8.83 -30.35
CA SER A 127 0.57 -9.23 -29.51
C SER A 127 0.94 -10.21 -28.40
N GLY A 128 1.92 -11.09 -28.63
CA GLY A 128 2.35 -12.12 -27.68
C GLY A 128 3.77 -12.61 -27.93
N TRP A 129 4.28 -13.53 -27.09
CA TRP A 129 5.59 -14.13 -27.38
C TRP A 129 5.48 -15.32 -28.33
N ARG A 130 6.48 -15.50 -29.19
CA ARG A 130 6.64 -16.71 -30.00
C ARG A 130 6.79 -17.92 -29.08
N PRO A 131 5.83 -18.87 -29.08
CA PRO A 131 5.93 -20.06 -28.24
C PRO A 131 7.23 -20.82 -28.54
N ARG A 132 7.88 -21.36 -27.49
CA ARG A 132 9.15 -22.12 -27.53
C ARG A 132 10.45 -21.32 -27.67
N GLU A 133 10.41 -20.03 -27.99
CA GLU A 133 11.65 -19.21 -28.11
C GLU A 133 12.15 -18.68 -26.77
N ILE A 134 11.23 -18.39 -25.84
CA ILE A 134 11.52 -17.94 -24.48
C ILE A 134 10.65 -18.65 -23.45
N ARG A 135 11.27 -19.09 -22.35
CA ARG A 135 10.60 -19.75 -21.22
C ARG A 135 11.01 -19.10 -19.92
N PHE A 136 10.02 -18.81 -19.08
CA PHE A 136 10.20 -18.25 -17.74
C PHE A 136 9.88 -19.32 -16.70
N GLU A 137 10.80 -19.54 -15.77
CA GLU A 137 10.54 -20.39 -14.61
C GLU A 137 9.70 -19.65 -13.56
N SER A 138 8.90 -20.39 -12.81
CA SER A 138 8.10 -19.84 -11.71
C SER A 138 8.98 -19.54 -10.49
N ILE A 139 8.60 -18.52 -9.71
CA ILE A 139 9.25 -18.21 -8.43
C ILE A 139 8.38 -18.80 -7.30
N PHE A 140 8.88 -19.80 -6.58
CA PHE A 140 8.14 -20.50 -5.52
C PHE A 140 8.33 -19.86 -4.13
N PHE A 141 7.28 -19.89 -3.30
CA PHE A 141 7.21 -19.26 -1.97
C PHE A 141 6.80 -20.24 -0.88
N LYS A 142 7.69 -21.18 -0.54
CA LYS A 142 7.45 -22.13 0.55
C LYS A 142 7.25 -21.35 1.86
N ASP A 143 6.08 -21.54 2.49
CA ASP A 143 5.71 -21.05 3.83
C ASP A 143 5.70 -19.53 4.07
N SER A 144 5.60 -18.72 3.01
CA SER A 144 5.82 -17.27 3.13
C SER A 144 4.56 -16.39 2.98
N LEU A 145 3.41 -16.96 2.59
CA LEU A 145 2.17 -16.21 2.40
C LEU A 145 1.41 -15.97 3.70
N LYS A 146 0.87 -14.77 3.86
CA LYS A 146 0.09 -14.36 5.02
C LYS A 146 -1.23 -13.70 4.58
N PRO A 147 -2.33 -13.91 5.31
CA PRO A 147 -3.56 -13.19 5.03
C PRO A 147 -3.40 -11.67 5.31
N PHE A 148 -4.10 -10.87 4.52
CA PHE A 148 -4.17 -9.41 4.61
C PHE A 148 -5.63 -8.98 4.57
N PRO A 149 -6.21 -8.53 5.70
CA PRO A 149 -7.54 -7.95 5.67
C PRO A 149 -7.49 -6.59 4.95
N LEU A 150 -8.30 -6.44 3.90
CA LEU A 150 -8.60 -5.15 3.31
C LEU A 150 -9.88 -4.61 3.92
N HIS A 151 -9.76 -3.44 4.55
CA HIS A 151 -10.92 -2.61 4.86
C HIS A 151 -10.95 -1.44 3.88
N ALA A 152 -12.09 -1.18 3.26
CA ALA A 152 -12.31 0.06 2.51
C ALA A 152 -12.40 1.24 3.48
N GLN A 153 -11.26 1.69 4.03
CA GLN A 153 -11.22 2.74 5.05
C GLN A 153 -11.61 4.13 4.52
N GLN A 154 -11.66 4.33 3.19
CA GLN A 154 -11.90 5.65 2.59
C GLN A 154 -13.25 6.25 2.98
N ASN A 155 -14.35 5.53 2.72
CA ASN A 155 -15.70 6.06 2.92
C ASN A 155 -15.94 6.39 4.40
N TRP A 156 -15.44 5.54 5.29
CA TRP A 156 -15.52 5.76 6.72
C TRP A 156 -14.66 6.97 7.16
N GLN A 157 -13.46 7.12 6.63
CA GLN A 157 -12.56 8.21 7.03
C GLN A 157 -13.01 9.58 6.51
N VAL A 158 -13.64 9.67 5.34
CA VAL A 158 -14.04 10.94 4.73
C VAL A 158 -15.50 11.30 5.06
N PHE A 159 -16.42 10.34 4.98
CA PHE A 159 -17.86 10.58 5.04
C PHE A 159 -18.55 9.93 6.24
N ASN A 160 -17.81 9.26 7.13
CA ASN A 160 -18.35 8.48 8.24
C ASN A 160 -19.24 7.30 7.80
N GLU A 161 -19.07 6.84 6.56
CA GLU A 161 -19.83 5.73 5.99
C GLU A 161 -19.04 4.42 6.17
N LYS A 162 -19.43 3.60 7.16
CA LYS A 162 -18.79 2.29 7.39
C LYS A 162 -19.16 1.32 6.27
N SER A 163 -18.13 0.73 5.66
CA SER A 163 -18.28 -0.44 4.79
C SER A 163 -17.94 -1.70 5.59
N LYS A 164 -18.91 -2.63 5.71
CA LYS A 164 -18.69 -3.97 6.27
C LYS A 164 -18.00 -4.92 5.28
N HIS A 165 -17.68 -4.47 4.06
CA HIS A 165 -16.95 -5.27 3.09
C HIS A 165 -15.51 -5.51 3.58
N LEU A 166 -15.32 -6.61 4.29
CA LEU A 166 -14.03 -7.21 4.57
C LEU A 166 -13.69 -8.12 3.39
N SER A 167 -12.60 -7.85 2.69
CA SER A 167 -12.02 -8.81 1.75
C SER A 167 -10.65 -9.23 2.27
N ILE A 168 -10.34 -10.53 2.25
CA ILE A 168 -9.03 -11.03 2.65
C ILE A 168 -8.20 -11.27 1.38
N GLN A 169 -6.99 -10.73 1.37
CA GLN A 169 -6.01 -10.98 0.31
C GLN A 169 -4.83 -11.76 0.87
N TRP A 170 -4.39 -12.79 0.18
CA TRP A 170 -3.14 -13.45 0.52
C TRP A 170 -1.97 -12.65 -0.06
N GLN A 171 -1.04 -12.24 0.81
CA GLN A 171 0.10 -11.43 0.45
C GLN A 171 1.41 -12.06 0.89
N LEU A 172 2.40 -11.95 0.03
CA LEU A 172 3.79 -12.17 0.38
C LEU A 172 4.40 -10.81 0.70
N VAL A 173 4.89 -10.63 1.92
CA VAL A 173 5.36 -9.34 2.42
C VAL A 173 6.88 -9.33 2.55
N PRO A 174 7.53 -8.15 2.44
CA PRO A 174 8.93 -8.00 2.84
C PRO A 174 9.15 -8.57 4.25
N GLU A 175 10.33 -9.16 4.49
CA GLU A 175 10.69 -9.56 5.85
C GLU A 175 10.67 -8.33 6.78
N HIS A 176 10.19 -8.55 7.99
CA HIS A 176 10.13 -7.52 9.02
C HIS A 176 10.84 -8.01 10.29
N PRO A 177 11.84 -7.26 10.82
CA PRO A 177 12.43 -6.05 10.22
C PRO A 177 13.12 -6.33 8.89
N PRO A 178 13.25 -5.34 7.97
CA PRO A 178 14.07 -5.50 6.78
C PRO A 178 15.52 -5.78 7.19
N LYS A 179 16.08 -6.91 6.76
CA LYS A 179 17.46 -7.31 7.06
C LYS A 179 18.32 -7.26 5.80
N PRO A 180 19.58 -6.80 5.90
CA PRO A 180 20.53 -6.98 4.80
C PRO A 180 20.65 -8.47 4.45
N ASN A 181 20.66 -8.80 3.15
CA ASN A 181 20.92 -10.15 2.62
C ASN A 181 19.96 -11.26 3.03
N SER A 182 18.73 -10.96 3.45
CA SER A 182 17.83 -12.00 3.98
C SER A 182 17.10 -12.88 2.95
N ASN A 183 17.34 -12.66 1.64
CA ASN A 183 16.49 -13.21 0.58
C ASN A 183 17.19 -14.25 -0.32
N LYS A 184 16.42 -15.27 -0.72
CA LYS A 184 16.86 -16.48 -1.45
C LYS A 184 16.13 -16.70 -2.79
N PHE A 185 15.43 -15.70 -3.34
CA PHE A 185 14.70 -15.90 -4.60
C PHE A 185 15.63 -15.74 -5.80
N SER A 186 15.41 -16.62 -6.79
CA SER A 186 16.02 -16.52 -8.10
C SER A 186 14.95 -16.58 -9.18
N LEU A 187 15.10 -15.75 -10.20
CA LEU A 187 14.32 -15.84 -11.44
C LEU A 187 15.23 -16.41 -12.52
N GLN A 188 14.75 -17.45 -13.21
CA GLN A 188 15.46 -18.06 -14.33
C GLN A 188 14.66 -17.91 -15.61
N VAL A 189 15.36 -17.58 -16.68
CA VAL A 189 14.81 -17.48 -18.04
C VAL A 189 15.67 -18.30 -18.99
N LEU A 190 15.01 -19.09 -19.83
CA LEU A 190 15.63 -19.93 -20.84
C LEU A 190 15.27 -19.38 -22.22
N LEU A 191 16.27 -19.20 -23.06
CA LEU A 191 16.11 -19.00 -24.50
C LEU A 191 16.42 -20.32 -25.22
N LYS A 192 15.80 -20.55 -26.37
CA LYS A 192 16.01 -21.76 -27.18
C LYS A 192 17.43 -21.81 -27.76
N SER A 193 17.92 -23.01 -28.09
CA SER A 193 19.30 -23.35 -28.46
C SER A 193 19.98 -22.40 -29.46
N ASN A 194 19.25 -21.95 -30.49
CA ASN A 194 19.78 -21.06 -31.54
C ASN A 194 19.98 -19.61 -31.05
N LEU A 195 19.35 -19.29 -29.92
CA LEU A 195 19.49 -18.07 -29.11
C LEU A 195 20.28 -18.35 -27.81
N THR A 196 20.80 -19.56 -27.57
CA THR A 196 21.67 -19.85 -26.40
C THR A 196 23.14 -19.52 -26.67
N THR A 197 23.52 -19.43 -27.94
CA THR A 197 24.66 -18.63 -28.43
C THR A 197 24.37 -17.13 -28.39
N ALA A 198 23.33 -16.69 -27.67
CA ALA A 198 23.05 -15.28 -27.47
C ALA A 198 24.32 -14.54 -27.07
N GLN A 199 24.61 -13.49 -27.82
CA GLN A 199 25.77 -12.63 -27.56
C GLN A 199 25.67 -12.10 -26.13
N SER A 200 26.80 -11.81 -25.49
CA SER A 200 26.82 -11.22 -24.14
C SER A 200 25.87 -10.02 -24.01
N GLN A 201 25.68 -9.29 -25.11
CA GLN A 201 24.80 -8.15 -25.22
C GLN A 201 23.30 -8.48 -25.09
N GLU A 202 22.81 -9.54 -25.74
CA GLU A 202 21.39 -9.94 -25.67
C GLU A 202 21.00 -10.44 -24.28
N LYS A 203 21.92 -11.19 -23.64
CA LYS A 203 21.78 -11.60 -22.25
C LYS A 203 21.67 -10.37 -21.34
N GLN A 204 22.51 -9.36 -21.58
CA GLN A 204 22.51 -8.12 -20.83
C GLN A 204 21.21 -7.31 -21.05
N TRP A 205 20.65 -7.28 -22.25
CA TRP A 205 19.35 -6.64 -22.51
C TRP A 205 18.23 -7.34 -21.76
N LEU A 206 18.13 -8.67 -21.86
CA LEU A 206 17.12 -9.45 -21.14
C LEU A 206 17.25 -9.26 -19.62
N GLU A 207 18.47 -9.31 -19.09
CA GLU A 207 18.76 -9.09 -17.68
C GLU A 207 18.35 -7.68 -17.23
N THR A 208 18.72 -6.66 -18.00
CA THR A 208 18.38 -5.24 -17.74
C THR A 208 16.87 -5.04 -17.71
N ARG A 209 16.15 -5.50 -18.74
CA ARG A 209 14.69 -5.32 -18.83
C ARG A 209 13.94 -6.10 -17.75
N LEU A 210 14.44 -7.28 -17.34
CA LEU A 210 13.89 -7.99 -16.20
C LEU A 210 14.07 -7.21 -14.89
N LYS A 211 15.27 -6.70 -14.61
CA LYS A 211 15.54 -5.91 -13.40
C LYS A 211 14.66 -4.66 -13.36
N GLU A 212 14.62 -3.91 -14.46
CA GLU A 212 13.78 -2.72 -14.57
C GLU A 212 12.30 -3.04 -14.37
N MET A 213 11.80 -4.08 -15.05
CA MET A 213 10.39 -4.49 -14.93
C MET A 213 10.05 -4.88 -13.49
N LEU A 214 10.86 -5.72 -12.84
CA LEU A 214 10.60 -6.18 -11.48
C LEU A 214 10.61 -5.02 -10.46
N GLN A 215 11.51 -4.06 -10.65
CA GLN A 215 11.67 -2.89 -9.77
C GLN A 215 10.64 -1.77 -10.03
N HIS A 216 10.38 -1.42 -11.30
CA HIS A 216 9.61 -0.23 -11.70
C HIS A 216 8.20 -0.51 -12.22
N GLN A 217 7.92 -1.70 -12.80
CA GLN A 217 6.55 -2.13 -13.14
C GLN A 217 5.93 -3.09 -12.11
N GLY A 218 6.67 -4.07 -11.61
CA GLY A 218 6.23 -5.02 -10.58
C GLY A 218 5.22 -6.04 -11.10
N ILE A 219 4.89 -7.03 -10.26
CA ILE A 219 4.03 -8.17 -10.61
C ILE A 219 2.74 -8.17 -9.76
N GLY A 220 1.57 -8.28 -10.41
CA GLY A 220 0.27 -8.39 -9.72
C GLY A 220 -0.92 -7.89 -10.55
N ARG A 221 -2.15 -7.99 -10.02
CA ARG A 221 -3.37 -7.53 -10.72
C ARG A 221 -3.30 -6.02 -11.01
N GLY A 222 -3.58 -5.62 -12.24
CA GLY A 222 -3.40 -4.25 -12.73
C GLY A 222 -1.93 -3.84 -12.97
N THR A 223 -1.00 -4.82 -12.94
CA THR A 223 0.47 -4.69 -13.05
C THR A 223 1.05 -3.60 -12.16
N ALA A 224 0.70 -3.70 -10.87
CA ALA A 224 1.38 -3.17 -9.69
C ALA A 224 1.25 -1.66 -9.38
N SER A 225 0.03 -1.25 -9.01
CA SER A 225 -0.39 0.01 -8.35
C SER A 225 0.30 0.30 -6.98
N GLY A 226 1.62 0.13 -6.88
CA GLY A 226 2.40 0.26 -5.65
C GLY A 226 2.80 -1.03 -4.95
N PHE A 227 2.52 -2.19 -5.56
CA PHE A 227 2.75 -3.54 -5.02
C PHE A 227 3.70 -4.33 -5.93
N GLY A 228 4.01 -5.58 -5.57
CA GLY A 228 4.57 -6.53 -6.52
C GLY A 228 6.04 -6.31 -6.90
N ARG A 229 6.76 -5.47 -6.15
CA ARG A 229 8.16 -5.13 -6.43
C ARG A 229 9.12 -6.21 -5.96
N LEU A 230 9.99 -6.65 -6.88
CA LEU A 230 11.16 -7.44 -6.55
C LEU A 230 12.42 -6.71 -7.04
N ALA A 231 13.44 -6.61 -6.20
CA ALA A 231 14.73 -6.06 -6.61
C ALA A 231 15.85 -6.60 -5.73
N THR A 232 17.11 -6.39 -6.13
CA THR A 232 18.27 -6.76 -5.31
C THR A 232 18.52 -5.79 -4.16
N LEU A 233 18.06 -4.54 -4.30
CA LEU A 233 18.24 -3.45 -3.34
C LEU A 233 16.96 -2.61 -3.27
N ILE A 234 16.75 -1.94 -2.13
CA ILE A 234 15.66 -0.98 -1.99
C ILE A 234 16.03 0.33 -2.72
N PRO A 235 15.20 0.84 -3.64
CA PRO A 235 15.46 2.12 -4.31
C PRO A 235 15.45 3.30 -3.32
N SER A 236 16.23 4.34 -3.60
CA SER A 236 16.24 5.60 -2.83
C SER A 236 14.90 6.35 -2.90
N GLY A 237 14.12 6.16 -3.97
CA GLY A 237 12.88 6.89 -4.22
C GLY A 237 13.10 8.38 -4.49
N ASN A 238 12.00 9.10 -4.76
CA ASN A 238 11.99 10.55 -4.92
C ASN A 238 11.78 11.28 -3.58
N TRP A 239 11.19 10.59 -2.60
CA TRP A 239 11.00 11.12 -1.25
C TRP A 239 11.37 10.09 -0.19
N GLU A 240 11.91 10.55 0.94
CA GLU A 240 12.10 9.79 2.17
C GLU A 240 11.08 10.26 3.21
N ILE A 241 10.28 9.36 3.76
CA ILE A 241 9.40 9.61 4.90
C ILE A 241 10.10 9.12 6.17
N ARG A 242 10.09 9.95 7.22
CA ARG A 242 10.50 9.58 8.57
C ARG A 242 9.27 9.50 9.46
N LEU A 243 8.80 8.29 9.75
CA LEU A 243 7.57 8.05 10.51
C LEU A 243 7.88 7.71 11.97
N THR A 244 7.37 8.53 12.89
CA THR A 244 7.45 8.35 14.35
C THR A 244 6.07 8.04 14.93
N GLY A 245 6.06 7.50 16.14
CA GLY A 245 4.83 7.15 16.83
C GLY A 245 4.29 5.75 16.50
N MET A 246 2.98 5.56 16.62
CA MET A 246 2.27 4.31 16.38
C MET A 246 2.42 3.86 14.92
N LYS A 247 3.02 2.70 14.71
CA LYS A 247 3.29 2.17 13.38
C LYS A 247 2.02 1.55 12.78
N PRO A 248 1.93 1.43 11.45
CA PRO A 248 0.80 0.75 10.84
C PRO A 248 0.75 -0.71 11.29
N CYS A 249 -0.22 -1.03 12.14
CA CYS A 249 -0.60 -2.41 12.41
C CYS A 249 -1.38 -2.92 11.21
N VAL A 250 -1.08 -4.14 10.76
CA VAL A 250 -2.08 -4.88 9.99
C VAL A 250 -2.46 -6.09 10.81
N GLN A 251 -3.68 -6.03 11.29
CA GLN A 251 -4.23 -6.87 12.32
C GLN A 251 -4.35 -8.34 11.87
N GLN A 252 -3.83 -9.25 12.69
CA GLN A 252 -4.62 -10.40 13.15
C GLN A 252 -5.11 -10.00 14.54
N GLN A 253 -6.42 -9.86 14.71
CA GLN A 253 -7.02 -9.52 15.99
C GLN A 253 -7.19 -10.84 16.74
N ASP A 254 -6.48 -11.03 17.84
CA ASP A 254 -7.06 -11.84 18.90
C ASP A 254 -8.07 -10.93 19.59
N ASN A 255 -9.36 -11.16 19.36
CA ASN A 255 -10.46 -10.32 19.84
C ASN A 255 -10.51 -10.18 21.37
N LYS A 256 -9.69 -10.96 22.10
CA LYS A 256 -9.68 -11.00 23.56
C LYS A 256 -8.50 -10.27 24.22
N LYS A 257 -7.51 -9.76 23.46
CA LYS A 257 -6.31 -9.11 24.03
C LYS A 257 -6.01 -7.78 23.35
N ASN A 258 -5.77 -6.74 24.16
CA ASN A 258 -5.49 -5.36 23.72
C ASN A 258 -4.43 -5.28 22.60
N GLN A 259 -4.83 -5.19 21.34
CA GLN A 259 -3.98 -4.72 20.21
C GLN A 259 -2.61 -5.39 20.03
N TRP A 260 -2.49 -6.68 20.36
CA TRP A 260 -1.34 -7.47 19.95
C TRP A 260 -1.44 -7.71 18.43
N GLY A 261 -0.53 -7.12 17.64
CA GLY A 261 -0.51 -7.28 16.20
C GLY A 261 0.91 -7.28 15.65
N LYS A 262 1.16 -8.04 14.58
CA LYS A 262 2.44 -7.97 13.84
C LYS A 262 2.45 -6.66 13.04
N TYR A 263 3.35 -5.75 13.42
CA TYR A 263 3.60 -4.52 12.68
C TYR A 263 4.13 -4.86 11.28
N ARG A 264 3.55 -4.24 10.25
CA ARG A 264 4.05 -4.36 8.89
C ARG A 264 3.80 -3.08 8.11
N TRP A 265 4.80 -2.65 7.34
CA TRP A 265 4.56 -1.61 6.35
C TRP A 265 3.71 -2.16 5.21
N SER A 266 2.70 -1.39 4.82
CA SER A 266 1.94 -1.64 3.61
C SER A 266 1.85 -0.34 2.82
N PRO A 267 2.24 -0.32 1.53
CA PRO A 267 2.06 0.84 0.67
C PRO A 267 0.61 1.35 0.60
N GLN A 268 -0.38 0.52 0.94
CA GLN A 268 -1.78 0.92 1.02
C GLN A 268 -2.02 2.01 2.07
N VAL A 269 -1.24 2.04 3.15
CA VAL A 269 -1.41 3.00 4.25
C VAL A 269 -1.07 4.41 3.76
N LEU A 270 0.08 4.55 3.07
CA LEU A 270 0.46 5.82 2.45
C LEU A 270 -0.54 6.23 1.37
N ARG A 271 -0.90 5.29 0.49
CA ARG A 271 -1.88 5.54 -0.57
C ARG A 271 -3.22 6.01 -0.02
N ALA A 272 -3.72 5.38 1.04
CA ALA A 272 -4.98 5.74 1.69
C ALA A 272 -4.92 7.14 2.33
N ASN A 273 -3.79 7.49 2.95
CA ASN A 273 -3.58 8.81 3.52
C ASN A 273 -3.60 9.90 2.44
N LEU A 274 -2.78 9.76 1.39
CA LEU A 274 -2.71 10.74 0.30
C LEU A 274 -4.02 10.83 -0.48
N ARG A 275 -4.68 9.69 -0.73
CA ARG A 275 -6.04 9.64 -1.30
C ARG A 275 -7.03 10.39 -0.42
N GLY A 276 -6.92 10.22 0.91
CA GLY A 276 -7.72 10.93 1.90
C GLY A 276 -7.59 12.43 1.75
N TYR A 277 -6.37 12.97 1.80
CA TYR A 277 -6.11 14.41 1.60
C TYR A 277 -6.58 14.91 0.24
N PHE A 278 -6.29 14.18 -0.85
CA PHE A 278 -6.78 14.50 -2.18
C PHE A 278 -8.30 14.63 -2.21
N THR A 279 -9.02 13.65 -1.63
CA THR A 279 -10.49 13.68 -1.59
C THR A 279 -11.01 14.90 -0.82
N ARG A 280 -10.38 15.26 0.30
CA ARG A 280 -10.80 16.41 1.13
C ARG A 280 -10.64 17.73 0.39
N LEU A 281 -9.54 17.88 -0.34
CA LEU A 281 -9.28 19.04 -1.18
C LEU A 281 -10.21 19.06 -2.39
N ALA A 282 -10.46 17.90 -3.02
CA ALA A 282 -11.40 17.78 -4.12
C ALA A 282 -12.82 18.19 -3.71
N LEU A 283 -13.28 17.78 -2.52
CA LEU A 283 -14.57 18.20 -1.97
C LEU A 283 -14.69 19.71 -1.76
N SER A 284 -13.57 20.44 -1.64
CA SER A 284 -13.60 21.89 -1.53
C SER A 284 -13.81 22.59 -2.86
N VAL A 285 -13.53 21.93 -4.01
CA VAL A 285 -13.57 22.55 -5.34
C VAL A 285 -14.49 21.84 -6.34
N LEU A 286 -15.03 20.67 -5.98
CA LEU A 286 -15.93 19.83 -6.77
C LEU A 286 -17.15 19.41 -5.91
N GLY A 287 -18.27 19.09 -6.55
CA GLY A 287 -19.38 18.40 -5.88
C GLY A 287 -18.97 17.00 -5.37
N LYS A 288 -19.71 16.45 -4.39
CA LYS A 288 -19.38 15.15 -3.72
C LYS A 288 -19.14 14.03 -4.73
N GLU A 289 -20.04 13.86 -5.70
CA GLU A 289 -19.98 12.81 -6.72
C GLU A 289 -18.75 12.98 -7.63
N ASN A 290 -18.54 14.19 -8.13
CA ASN A 290 -17.39 14.54 -8.97
C ASN A 290 -16.05 14.34 -8.23
N ALA A 291 -15.97 14.71 -6.95
CA ALA A 291 -14.78 14.50 -6.12
C ALA A 291 -14.46 13.00 -5.95
N LEU A 292 -15.49 12.18 -5.71
CA LEU A 292 -15.37 10.73 -5.61
C LEU A 292 -14.96 10.10 -6.95
N GLU A 293 -15.57 10.53 -8.04
CA GLU A 293 -15.26 10.03 -9.39
C GLU A 293 -13.81 10.34 -9.76
N LEU A 294 -13.38 11.60 -9.62
CA LEU A 294 -12.01 11.99 -9.90
C LEU A 294 -11.02 11.21 -9.03
N THR A 295 -11.31 11.09 -7.73
CA THR A 295 -10.48 10.30 -6.81
C THR A 295 -10.38 8.84 -7.26
N LYS A 296 -11.47 8.24 -7.74
CA LYS A 296 -11.49 6.86 -8.27
C LYS A 296 -10.67 6.74 -9.57
N LYS A 297 -10.71 7.72 -10.48
CA LYS A 297 -9.88 7.72 -11.70
C LYS A 297 -8.38 7.79 -11.36
N ILE A 298 -8.00 8.68 -10.45
CA ILE A 298 -6.59 8.88 -10.07
C ILE A 298 -6.08 7.73 -9.19
N PHE A 299 -6.74 7.45 -8.06
CA PHE A 299 -6.30 6.49 -7.05
C PHE A 299 -6.90 5.08 -7.21
N GLY A 300 -7.73 4.83 -8.22
CA GLY A 300 -8.36 3.53 -8.48
C GLY A 300 -9.57 3.24 -7.59
N GLY A 301 -10.23 2.10 -7.82
CA GLY A 301 -11.31 1.56 -7.00
C GLY A 301 -11.42 0.05 -7.17
N LEU A 302 -12.38 -0.60 -6.49
CA LEU A 302 -12.54 -2.06 -6.54
C LEU A 302 -12.64 -2.61 -7.98
N ASN A 303 -13.34 -1.88 -8.86
CA ASN A 303 -13.58 -2.24 -10.25
C ASN A 303 -12.87 -1.30 -11.24
N SER A 304 -11.92 -0.49 -10.78
CA SER A 304 -11.23 0.49 -11.65
C SER A 304 -9.74 0.50 -11.35
N PRO A 305 -8.87 0.22 -12.33
CA PRO A 305 -7.45 0.43 -12.15
C PRO A 305 -7.18 1.92 -11.86
N ALA A 306 -6.09 2.18 -11.16
CA ALA A 306 -5.65 3.54 -10.88
C ALA A 306 -4.77 4.06 -12.00
N LYS A 307 -4.88 5.34 -12.34
CA LYS A 307 -3.85 6.03 -13.14
C LYS A 307 -2.58 6.26 -12.31
N LEU A 308 -2.70 6.47 -11.00
CA LEU A 308 -1.57 6.66 -10.10
C LEU A 308 -0.83 5.35 -9.78
N ILE A 309 0.43 5.29 -10.21
CA ILE A 309 1.45 4.38 -9.71
C ILE A 309 2.24 5.09 -8.60
N LEU A 310 2.02 4.67 -7.36
CA LEU A 310 2.68 5.15 -6.14
C LEU A 310 3.23 3.95 -5.39
N THR A 311 4.53 3.92 -5.15
CA THR A 311 5.22 2.82 -4.47
C THR A 311 5.92 3.35 -3.22
N SER A 312 6.02 2.52 -2.18
CA SER A 312 6.81 2.84 -0.99
C SER A 312 7.53 1.62 -0.44
N TYR A 313 8.73 1.86 0.08
CA TYR A 313 9.68 0.84 0.48
C TYR A 313 10.15 1.12 1.91
N LEU A 314 9.94 0.18 2.82
CA LEU A 314 10.44 0.30 4.19
C LEU A 314 11.93 -0.05 4.23
N LEU A 315 12.77 0.91 4.60
CA LEU A 315 14.19 0.68 4.82
C LEU A 315 14.45 -0.02 6.16
N PRO A 316 15.60 -0.71 6.31
CA PRO A 316 16.09 -1.17 7.61
C PRO A 316 16.14 -0.03 8.61
N PHE A 317 15.76 -0.30 9.85
CA PHE A 317 15.66 0.72 10.89
C PHE A 317 17.02 1.34 11.20
N GLN A 318 17.07 2.69 11.22
CA GLN A 318 18.12 3.40 11.92
C GLN A 318 17.68 3.55 13.38
N LYS A 319 18.45 2.98 14.33
CA LYS A 319 18.24 3.26 15.75
C LYS A 319 18.56 4.74 15.98
N ALA A 320 17.54 5.56 16.19
CA ALA A 320 17.72 6.84 16.84
C ALA A 320 17.54 6.61 18.35
N LEU A 321 18.66 6.46 19.06
CA LEU A 321 18.70 6.54 20.52
C LEU A 321 19.43 7.84 20.86
N VAL A 322 18.68 8.88 21.23
CA VAL A 322 19.27 10.08 21.80
C VAL A 322 18.61 10.38 23.15
N GLY A 323 19.27 9.93 24.21
CA GLY A 323 19.40 10.71 25.45
C GLY A 323 18.33 10.65 26.54
N GLN A 324 17.68 9.53 26.86
CA GLN A 324 16.90 9.44 28.12
C GLN A 324 16.63 8.01 28.62
N ASP A 325 16.55 7.85 29.94
CA ASP A 325 16.15 6.64 30.65
C ASP A 325 14.65 6.39 30.42
N LEU A 326 14.33 5.48 29.48
CA LEU A 326 12.96 5.23 28.98
C LEU A 326 12.16 4.22 29.84
N ARG A 327 12.51 4.09 31.12
CA ARG A 327 11.76 3.28 32.08
C ARG A 327 10.54 4.06 32.53
N ASP A 328 9.47 4.10 31.72
CA ASP A 328 8.10 4.10 32.23
C ASP A 328 7.03 3.90 31.11
N LYS A 329 6.43 2.70 31.17
CA LYS A 329 5.08 2.26 30.72
C LYS A 329 4.63 2.57 29.28
N TYR A 330 4.93 1.62 28.38
CA TYR A 330 4.20 1.42 27.12
C TYR A 330 3.54 0.03 27.12
N THR A 331 2.22 -0.03 26.89
CA THR A 331 1.53 -1.31 26.69
C THR A 331 1.39 -1.62 25.19
N ASN A 332 1.69 -2.87 24.82
CA ASN A 332 1.45 -3.56 23.53
C ASN A 332 2.46 -3.32 22.36
N ILE A 333 3.61 -2.68 22.59
CA ILE A 333 4.80 -2.65 21.69
C ILE A 333 6.07 -2.61 22.56
N PRO A 334 7.17 -3.31 22.24
CA PRO A 334 8.47 -3.02 22.85
C PRO A 334 8.82 -1.54 22.68
N ALA A 335 9.18 -0.84 23.77
CA ALA A 335 9.44 0.60 23.76
C ALA A 335 10.44 1.01 22.65
N GLN A 336 11.47 0.19 22.43
CA GLN A 336 12.47 0.37 21.37
C GLN A 336 11.86 0.48 19.95
N ASP A 337 10.77 -0.23 19.66
CA ASP A 337 10.15 -0.25 18.33
C ASP A 337 9.17 0.93 18.17
N ALA A 338 8.49 1.32 19.26
CA ALA A 338 7.63 2.51 19.29
C ALA A 338 8.44 3.81 19.09
N HIS A 339 9.64 3.88 19.69
CA HIS A 339 10.55 5.02 19.55
C HIS A 339 11.39 5.00 18.28
N SER A 340 11.39 3.89 17.53
CA SER A 340 12.12 3.81 16.26
C SER A 340 11.54 4.79 15.23
N THR A 341 12.42 5.42 14.45
CA THR A 341 12.01 6.15 13.25
C THR A 341 11.99 5.16 12.08
N TRP A 342 10.82 4.97 11.47
CA TRP A 342 10.71 4.18 10.25
C TRP A 342 11.09 5.06 9.07
N LEU A 343 12.12 4.67 8.33
CA LEU A 343 12.52 5.31 7.08
C LEU A 343 11.81 4.61 5.92
N ILE A 344 11.06 5.37 5.14
CA ILE A 344 10.25 4.85 4.05
C ILE A 344 10.54 5.64 2.78
N ASN A 345 11.18 5.01 1.81
CA ASN A 345 11.38 5.61 0.50
C ASN A 345 10.09 5.54 -0.30
N VAL A 346 9.74 6.62 -0.99
CA VAL A 346 8.51 6.76 -1.74
C VAL A 346 8.85 7.17 -3.16
N ASP A 347 8.15 6.57 -4.11
CA ASP A 347 8.31 6.89 -5.53
C ASP A 347 6.96 6.88 -6.24
N CYS A 348 6.85 7.68 -7.30
CA CYS A 348 5.72 7.67 -8.21
C CYS A 348 6.16 8.00 -9.64
N HIS A 349 5.40 7.52 -10.61
CA HIS A 349 5.64 7.86 -12.02
C HIS A 349 5.53 9.37 -12.27
N SER A 350 6.31 9.85 -13.25
CA SER A 350 6.58 11.28 -13.53
C SER A 350 5.34 12.16 -13.57
N ASN A 351 4.27 11.71 -14.23
CA ASN A 351 3.05 12.50 -14.45
C ASN A 351 2.35 12.96 -13.17
N PHE A 352 2.63 12.34 -12.01
CA PHE A 352 2.01 12.70 -10.74
C PHE A 352 3.02 13.17 -9.69
N GLN A 353 4.30 13.34 -10.04
CA GLN A 353 5.32 13.72 -9.06
C GLN A 353 5.02 15.05 -8.37
N ALA A 354 4.59 16.06 -9.13
CA ALA A 354 4.22 17.37 -8.58
C ALA A 354 3.03 17.26 -7.60
N LEU A 355 2.00 16.50 -7.95
CA LEU A 355 0.83 16.28 -7.09
C LEU A 355 1.21 15.51 -5.82
N ILE A 356 1.94 14.41 -5.95
CA ILE A 356 2.31 13.54 -4.83
C ILE A 356 3.28 14.25 -3.88
N GLY A 357 4.27 14.96 -4.39
CA GLY A 357 5.19 15.76 -3.57
C GLY A 357 4.43 16.83 -2.77
N ALA A 358 3.47 17.51 -3.38
CA ALA A 358 2.64 18.51 -2.70
C ALA A 358 1.69 17.88 -1.66
N LEU A 359 1.07 16.74 -1.97
CA LEU A 359 0.22 16.02 -1.01
C LEU A 359 1.02 15.45 0.17
N LEU A 360 2.24 14.96 -0.05
CA LEU A 360 3.15 14.50 1.00
C LEU A 360 3.55 15.66 1.91
N ASN A 361 3.91 16.81 1.32
CA ASN A 361 4.22 18.04 2.06
C ASN A 361 3.03 18.45 2.94
N LEU A 362 1.83 18.55 2.37
CA LEU A 362 0.62 18.88 3.12
C LEU A 362 0.34 17.88 4.26
N ALA A 363 0.38 16.58 3.95
CA ALA A 363 0.06 15.53 4.92
C ALA A 363 1.01 15.51 6.12
N SER A 364 2.32 15.73 5.89
CA SER A 364 3.34 15.82 6.95
C SER A 364 3.16 17.02 7.89
N ARG A 365 2.59 18.12 7.39
CA ARG A 365 2.31 19.36 8.15
C ARG A 365 1.03 19.28 8.98
N LEU A 366 0.08 18.43 8.59
CA LEU A 366 -1.28 18.41 9.15
C LEU A 366 -1.64 17.15 9.95
N GLY A 367 -0.86 16.06 9.86
CA GLY A 367 -1.12 14.85 10.63
C GLY A 367 -0.08 13.74 10.46
N GLY A 368 -0.54 12.49 10.63
CA GLY A 368 0.31 11.29 10.58
C GLY A 368 -0.04 10.26 9.49
N LEU A 369 0.44 9.03 9.71
CA LEU A 369 0.16 7.84 8.89
C LEU A 369 -0.32 6.65 9.72
N GLY A 370 -1.27 5.89 9.20
CA GLY A 370 -1.75 4.67 9.86
C GLY A 370 -2.83 4.92 10.91
N ALA A 371 -3.04 3.94 11.80
CA ALA A 371 -4.09 4.05 12.81
C ALA A 371 -3.76 5.14 13.84
N GLY A 372 -4.75 5.97 14.18
CA GLY A 372 -4.54 7.11 15.09
C GLY A 372 -3.87 8.33 14.46
N TRP A 373 -3.62 8.36 13.15
CA TRP A 373 -2.91 9.45 12.44
C TRP A 373 -3.45 10.87 12.67
N ARG A 374 -4.68 11.01 13.16
CA ARG A 374 -5.30 12.31 13.48
C ARG A 374 -4.75 12.93 14.77
N ARG A 375 -3.79 12.29 15.43
CA ARG A 375 -3.21 12.77 16.69
C ARG A 375 -1.69 12.62 16.64
N PRO A 376 -0.95 13.55 17.25
CA PRO A 376 0.49 13.39 17.46
C PRO A 376 0.76 12.17 18.35
N PRO A 377 1.99 11.64 18.38
CA PRO A 377 2.35 10.54 19.28
C PRO A 377 2.19 10.94 20.76
N HIS A 378 1.37 10.22 21.53
CA HIS A 378 1.07 10.51 22.95
C HIS A 378 0.59 9.27 23.72
N GLU A 379 0.64 9.34 25.05
CA GLU A 379 0.08 8.32 25.95
C GLU A 379 -1.43 8.55 26.16
N LEU A 380 -2.22 7.47 26.15
CA LEU A 380 -3.62 7.50 26.58
C LEU A 380 -3.76 7.07 28.04
N GLU A 381 -4.26 7.99 28.86
CA GLU A 381 -4.49 7.80 30.30
C GLU A 381 -5.32 6.56 30.64
N ARG A 382 -6.37 6.25 29.86
CA ARG A 382 -7.31 5.16 30.14
C ARG A 382 -6.66 3.78 30.26
N PHE A 383 -5.62 3.51 29.46
CA PHE A 383 -4.98 2.19 29.42
C PHE A 383 -3.44 2.24 29.45
N ARG A 384 -2.85 3.41 29.73
CA ARG A 384 -1.39 3.65 29.73
C ARG A 384 -0.72 3.05 28.51
N GLY A 385 -1.29 3.33 27.34
CA GLY A 385 -0.79 2.84 26.08
C GLY A 385 -0.75 3.95 25.05
N PHE A 386 0.06 3.75 24.02
CA PHE A 386 0.48 4.84 23.15
C PHE A 386 -0.31 4.89 21.85
N ARG A 387 -0.53 6.12 21.36
CA ARG A 387 -1.36 6.42 20.19
C ARG A 387 -0.77 7.54 19.38
N GLY A 388 -1.29 7.63 18.16
CA GLY A 388 -0.96 8.72 17.26
C GLY A 388 0.33 8.46 16.53
N SER A 389 0.50 9.18 15.44
CA SER A 389 1.67 9.07 14.59
C SER A 389 1.87 10.39 13.89
N GLU A 390 3.09 10.62 13.47
CA GLU A 390 3.47 11.80 12.70
C GLU A 390 4.65 11.45 11.82
N PHE A 391 4.83 12.23 10.76
CA PHE A 391 5.96 12.01 9.89
C PHE A 391 6.48 13.31 9.30
N THR A 392 7.74 13.28 8.91
CA THR A 392 8.35 14.27 8.03
C THR A 392 8.64 13.63 6.68
N VAL A 393 8.81 14.47 5.66
CA VAL A 393 9.16 14.05 4.30
C VAL A 393 10.33 14.88 3.79
N THR A 394 11.25 14.24 3.06
CA THR A 394 12.40 14.88 2.42
C THR A 394 12.44 14.49 0.94
N PRO A 395 12.55 15.42 -0.02
CA PRO A 395 12.51 16.86 0.19
C PRO A 395 11.09 17.32 0.59
N ALA A 396 11.01 18.28 1.51
CA ALA A 396 9.81 19.07 1.75
C ALA A 396 10.16 20.54 1.51
N ASN A 397 9.38 21.23 0.68
CA ASN A 397 9.42 22.69 0.64
C ASN A 397 8.64 23.18 1.86
N LEU A 398 9.30 23.36 3.01
CA LEU A 398 8.67 23.87 4.23
C LEU A 398 8.52 25.40 4.24
N GLU A 399 9.26 26.09 3.37
CA GLU A 399 9.22 27.56 3.22
C GLU A 399 7.92 28.03 2.57
N GLU A 400 7.34 27.24 1.66
CA GLU A 400 6.04 27.53 1.05
C GLU A 400 4.95 27.67 2.14
N PRO A 401 4.28 28.84 2.27
CA PRO A 401 3.18 29.03 3.19
C PRO A 401 2.04 28.03 2.97
N LEU A 402 1.40 27.59 4.06
CA LEU A 402 0.39 26.54 4.00
C LEU A 402 -0.81 26.89 3.10
N ASN A 403 -1.24 28.16 3.10
CA ASN A 403 -2.30 28.66 2.22
C ASN A 403 -1.91 28.56 0.73
N GLN A 404 -0.67 28.88 0.37
CA GLN A 404 -0.19 28.77 -1.00
C GLN A 404 -0.13 27.30 -1.45
N LEU A 405 0.37 26.40 -0.59
CA LEU A 405 0.37 24.96 -0.85
C LEU A 405 -1.04 24.40 -1.09
N ILE A 406 -2.01 24.78 -0.24
CA ILE A 406 -3.41 24.34 -0.39
C ILE A 406 -4.02 24.87 -1.68
N ASN A 407 -3.85 26.16 -1.99
CA ASN A 407 -4.36 26.77 -3.21
C ASN A 407 -3.75 26.12 -4.46
N ARG A 408 -2.45 25.83 -4.45
CA ARG A 408 -1.75 25.14 -5.53
C ARG A 408 -2.28 23.72 -5.73
N LEU A 409 -2.50 22.97 -4.65
CA LEU A 409 -3.11 21.63 -4.71
C LEU A 409 -4.55 21.66 -5.23
N GLN A 410 -5.35 22.63 -4.80
CA GLN A 410 -6.69 22.85 -5.34
C GLN A 410 -6.65 23.16 -6.85
N GLY A 411 -5.72 24.01 -7.30
CA GLY A 411 -5.49 24.27 -8.72
C GLY A 411 -5.13 23.02 -9.52
N MET A 412 -4.21 22.19 -9.01
CA MET A 412 -3.86 20.90 -9.63
C MET A 412 -5.09 19.98 -9.75
N ILE A 413 -5.95 19.93 -8.72
CA ILE A 413 -7.17 19.12 -8.73
C ILE A 413 -8.17 19.65 -9.77
N ARG A 414 -8.32 20.97 -9.90
CA ARG A 414 -9.20 21.58 -10.91
C ARG A 414 -8.73 21.25 -12.33
N ASN A 415 -7.42 21.33 -12.59
CA ASN A 415 -6.86 20.97 -13.90
C ASN A 415 -7.11 19.48 -14.21
N LEU A 416 -6.87 18.59 -13.25
CA LEU A 416 -7.19 17.17 -13.41
C LEU A 416 -8.68 16.93 -13.65
N ALA A 417 -9.58 17.66 -12.97
CA ALA A 417 -11.01 17.54 -13.20
C ALA A 417 -11.37 17.94 -14.65
N GLN A 418 -10.82 19.04 -15.15
CA GLN A 418 -11.02 19.53 -16.51
C GLN A 418 -10.52 18.53 -17.57
N GLU A 419 -9.35 17.91 -17.36
CA GLU A 419 -8.83 16.83 -18.24
C GLU A 419 -9.81 15.66 -18.40
N TYR A 420 -10.65 15.42 -17.39
CA TYR A 420 -11.66 14.36 -17.40
C TYR A 420 -13.07 14.85 -17.72
N GLY A 421 -13.25 16.10 -18.14
CA GLY A 421 -14.57 16.68 -18.42
C GLY A 421 -15.46 16.83 -17.19
N ILE A 422 -14.87 16.84 -15.98
CA ILE A 422 -15.60 16.93 -14.73
C ILE A 422 -15.85 18.40 -14.38
N SER A 423 -17.11 18.73 -14.10
CA SER A 423 -17.51 20.10 -13.74
C SER A 423 -16.91 20.53 -12.39
N VAL A 424 -16.37 21.74 -12.38
CA VAL A 424 -15.70 22.36 -11.24
C VAL A 424 -16.60 23.45 -10.65
N LEU A 425 -16.60 23.60 -9.33
CA LEU A 425 -17.36 24.65 -8.65
C LEU A 425 -16.76 26.03 -8.92
N SER A 426 -17.62 27.04 -9.12
CA SER A 426 -17.22 28.43 -9.31
C SER A 426 -16.46 28.98 -8.10
N ASN A 427 -16.91 28.65 -6.88
CA ASN A 427 -16.25 29.02 -5.63
C ASN A 427 -16.00 27.79 -4.75
N PRO A 428 -14.92 27.78 -3.95
CA PRO A 428 -14.71 26.74 -2.96
C PRO A 428 -15.86 26.68 -1.94
N VAL A 429 -16.22 25.48 -1.50
CA VAL A 429 -17.31 25.25 -0.54
C VAL A 429 -16.84 24.46 0.67
N LYS A 430 -17.44 24.75 1.83
CA LYS A 430 -17.16 24.04 3.09
C LYS A 430 -18.15 22.90 3.27
N ILE A 431 -17.77 21.72 2.80
CA ILE A 431 -18.57 20.50 2.95
C ILE A 431 -17.98 19.64 4.07
N SER A 432 -18.83 19.02 4.89
CA SER A 432 -18.39 18.04 5.90
C SER A 432 -17.47 16.98 5.28
N GLY A 433 -16.33 16.74 5.93
CA GLY A 433 -15.30 15.84 5.43
C GLY A 433 -14.23 16.52 4.57
N SER A 434 -14.45 17.73 4.03
CA SER A 434 -13.40 18.56 3.42
C SER A 434 -12.46 19.17 4.49
N ILE A 435 -11.38 19.84 4.08
CA ILE A 435 -10.60 20.70 5.00
C ILE A 435 -11.37 22.02 5.13
N ILE A 436 -11.95 22.27 6.30
CA ILE A 436 -12.85 23.41 6.56
C ILE A 436 -12.09 24.64 7.05
N SER A 437 -11.13 24.42 7.93
CA SER A 437 -10.26 25.44 8.49
C SER A 437 -9.04 24.80 9.15
N ILE A 438 -8.00 25.61 9.38
CA ILE A 438 -6.81 25.21 10.12
C ILE A 438 -6.55 26.26 11.20
N TRP A 439 -6.29 25.77 12.40
CA TRP A 439 -6.14 26.58 13.60
C TRP A 439 -4.80 26.29 14.27
N GLN A 440 -4.16 27.32 14.80
CA GLN A 440 -2.88 27.26 15.47
C GLN A 440 -3.02 27.56 16.95
N GLY A 441 -2.26 26.82 17.77
CA GLY A 441 -2.15 27.03 19.21
C GLY A 441 -0.72 26.79 19.69
N LYS A 442 -0.45 27.05 20.96
CA LYS A 442 0.83 26.70 21.61
C LYS A 442 1.07 25.18 21.53
N THR A 443 2.34 24.74 21.55
CA THR A 443 2.76 23.34 21.32
C THR A 443 1.88 22.27 21.96
N LYS A 444 1.53 22.41 23.24
CA LYS A 444 0.71 21.42 23.99
C LYS A 444 -0.77 21.76 24.11
N LEU A 445 -1.24 22.86 23.52
CA LEU A 445 -2.63 23.29 23.67
C LEU A 445 -3.63 22.26 23.11
N TRP A 446 -3.21 21.45 22.14
CA TRP A 446 -4.01 20.36 21.62
C TRP A 446 -4.39 19.31 22.66
N GLU A 447 -3.62 19.15 23.75
CA GLU A 447 -3.92 18.21 24.83
C GLU A 447 -5.26 18.58 25.50
N ASN A 448 -5.56 19.87 25.66
CA ASN A 448 -6.84 20.33 26.21
C ASN A 448 -8.03 19.91 25.32
N LEU A 449 -7.81 19.84 24.00
CA LEU A 449 -8.82 19.34 23.07
C LEU A 449 -8.95 17.82 23.13
N VAL A 450 -7.83 17.08 23.05
CA VAL A 450 -7.83 15.61 22.97
C VAL A 450 -8.12 14.94 24.30
N HIS A 451 -7.46 15.37 25.38
CA HIS A 451 -7.52 14.82 26.72
C HIS A 451 -8.51 15.55 27.65
N GLY A 452 -8.87 16.80 27.32
CA GLY A 452 -9.95 17.51 28.01
C GLY A 452 -11.30 17.26 27.34
N VAL A 453 -11.54 17.92 26.20
CA VAL A 453 -12.86 17.91 25.54
C VAL A 453 -13.24 16.52 25.01
N CYS A 454 -12.34 15.85 24.29
CA CYS A 454 -12.64 14.59 23.62
C CYS A 454 -12.35 13.34 24.43
N ARG A 455 -12.06 13.51 25.72
CA ARG A 455 -11.91 12.42 26.70
C ARG A 455 -13.13 11.52 26.69
N SER A 456 -12.90 10.22 26.84
CA SER A 456 -13.98 9.22 26.78
C SER A 456 -14.95 9.37 27.94
N ALA A 457 -16.24 9.19 27.67
CA ALA A 457 -17.30 9.21 28.69
C ALA A 457 -17.19 8.01 29.66
N ASP A 458 -16.54 6.92 29.23
CA ASP A 458 -16.29 5.70 30.00
C ASP A 458 -14.86 5.63 30.57
N ASN A 459 -14.16 6.77 30.71
CA ASN A 459 -12.86 6.78 31.39
C ASN A 459 -13.08 6.49 32.90
N PRO A 460 -12.47 5.43 33.46
CA PRO A 460 -12.72 4.99 34.83
C PRO A 460 -12.25 6.00 35.89
N ASN A 461 -11.26 6.84 35.57
CA ASN A 461 -10.67 7.76 36.55
C ASN A 461 -11.20 9.19 36.43
N ASN A 462 -11.66 9.59 35.23
CA ASN A 462 -12.13 10.95 34.98
C ASN A 462 -13.00 10.98 33.70
N PRO A 463 -14.28 10.60 33.77
CA PRO A 463 -15.15 10.59 32.60
C PRO A 463 -15.44 12.01 32.08
N ASN A 464 -15.81 12.14 30.80
CA ASN A 464 -16.44 13.35 30.29
C ASN A 464 -17.85 13.03 29.76
N PRO A 465 -18.92 13.25 30.54
CA PRO A 465 -20.29 12.99 30.09
C PRO A 465 -20.74 13.95 28.99
N ASN A 466 -20.14 15.14 28.90
CA ASN A 466 -20.47 16.17 27.91
C ASN A 466 -19.56 16.10 26.67
N ARG A 467 -18.99 14.92 26.39
CA ARG A 467 -18.11 14.69 25.25
C ARG A 467 -18.86 14.98 23.94
N PRO A 468 -18.45 15.98 23.14
CA PRO A 468 -19.15 16.32 21.89
C PRO A 468 -19.14 15.16 20.89
N CYS A 469 -20.22 15.04 20.10
CA CYS A 469 -20.36 13.96 19.11
C CYS A 469 -19.27 14.01 18.00
N TRP A 470 -18.80 15.21 17.65
CA TRP A 470 -17.70 15.40 16.69
C TRP A 470 -16.36 14.88 17.20
N CYS A 471 -16.19 14.56 18.50
CA CYS A 471 -15.00 13.86 18.99
C CYS A 471 -14.86 12.43 18.44
N GLY A 472 -15.94 11.89 17.86
CA GLY A 472 -15.97 10.54 17.27
C GLY A 472 -15.90 9.41 18.30
N ASN A 473 -16.05 8.17 17.88
CA ASN A 473 -15.87 6.97 18.71
C ASN A 473 -15.22 5.86 17.85
N SER A 474 -14.78 4.77 18.46
CA SER A 474 -14.20 3.64 17.72
C SER A 474 -15.21 2.89 16.85
N GLU A 475 -16.50 3.06 17.10
CA GLU A 475 -17.57 2.21 16.58
C GLU A 475 -18.38 2.81 15.43
N ASP A 476 -18.38 4.13 15.23
CA ASP A 476 -19.30 4.77 14.29
C ASP A 476 -18.62 5.91 13.53
N ARG A 477 -17.82 6.74 14.20
CA ARG A 477 -17.37 8.02 13.62
C ARG A 477 -15.94 8.39 14.02
N PRO A 478 -15.02 8.67 13.08
CA PRO A 478 -13.72 9.24 13.44
C PRO A 478 -13.84 10.71 13.87
N SER A 479 -12.84 11.25 14.57
CA SER A 479 -12.88 12.63 15.08
C SER A 479 -13.04 13.69 13.98
N GLY A 480 -13.88 14.69 14.16
CA GLY A 480 -14.10 15.81 13.23
C GLY A 480 -12.89 16.74 13.04
N TYR A 481 -11.73 16.38 13.59
CA TYR A 481 -10.48 17.11 13.49
C TYR A 481 -9.28 16.16 13.46
N ALA A 482 -8.14 16.69 13.01
CA ALA A 482 -6.81 16.12 13.19
C ALA A 482 -5.87 17.15 13.84
N VAL A 483 -4.86 16.64 14.53
CA VAL A 483 -3.84 17.45 15.23
C VAL A 483 -2.46 17.08 14.73
N ARG A 484 -1.62 18.10 14.51
CA ARG A 484 -0.18 17.96 14.37
C ARG A 484 0.52 18.83 15.40
N GLN A 485 1.43 18.24 16.17
CA GLN A 485 2.34 18.98 17.04
C GLN A 485 3.62 19.30 16.27
N HIS A 486 4.02 20.56 16.25
CA HIS A 486 5.35 21.01 15.82
C HIS A 486 6.18 21.38 17.05
N GLN A 487 7.44 21.78 16.87
CA GLN A 487 8.32 22.13 17.99
C GLN A 487 7.72 23.27 18.84
N ASP A 488 7.30 24.36 18.18
CA ASP A 488 6.91 25.61 18.87
C ASP A 488 5.39 25.88 18.86
N PHE A 489 4.62 25.08 18.13
CA PHE A 489 3.17 25.25 17.99
C PHE A 489 2.47 23.92 17.70
N CYS A 490 1.15 23.93 17.72
CA CYS A 490 0.36 22.83 17.17
C CYS A 490 -0.68 23.37 16.18
N LEU A 491 -1.04 22.52 15.22
CA LEU A 491 -2.10 22.78 14.26
C LEU A 491 -3.27 21.82 14.50
N VAL A 492 -4.48 22.36 14.40
CA VAL A 492 -5.72 21.60 14.35
C VAL A 492 -6.35 21.80 12.98
N THR A 493 -6.45 20.72 12.21
CA THR A 493 -7.18 20.68 10.93
C THR A 493 -8.62 20.27 11.19
N VAL A 494 -9.57 21.10 10.78
CA VAL A 494 -11.00 20.88 11.00
C VAL A 494 -11.64 20.21 9.79
N PHE A 495 -12.38 19.13 10.03
CA PHE A 495 -13.20 18.41 9.04
C PHE A 495 -14.71 18.49 9.33
N ASP A 496 -15.07 18.97 10.52
CA ASP A 496 -16.43 19.15 11.01
C ASP A 496 -16.56 20.56 11.60
N PRO A 497 -17.44 21.43 11.06
CA PRO A 497 -17.49 22.84 11.47
C PRO A 497 -17.88 23.02 12.94
N GLN A 498 -18.52 22.03 13.58
CA GLN A 498 -18.89 22.09 14.99
C GLN A 498 -17.67 22.16 15.94
N VAL A 499 -16.47 21.85 15.44
CA VAL A 499 -15.22 21.93 16.21
C VAL A 499 -14.79 23.39 16.44
N GLU A 500 -15.08 24.30 15.51
CA GLU A 500 -14.49 25.65 15.48
C GLU A 500 -14.83 26.49 16.73
N ALA A 501 -16.08 26.43 17.20
CA ALA A 501 -16.50 27.13 18.42
C ALA A 501 -15.69 26.70 19.65
N THR A 502 -15.34 25.41 19.73
CA THR A 502 -14.50 24.88 20.81
C THR A 502 -13.07 25.36 20.68
N LEU A 503 -12.50 25.40 19.48
CA LEU A 503 -11.14 25.87 19.25
C LEU A 503 -10.98 27.34 19.64
N LYS A 504 -11.94 28.18 19.26
CA LYS A 504 -11.98 29.59 19.65
C LYS A 504 -12.00 29.74 21.18
N ARG A 505 -12.85 28.97 21.88
CA ARG A 505 -12.92 28.97 23.35
C ARG A 505 -11.62 28.49 24.02
N LEU A 506 -10.95 27.51 23.43
CA LEU A 506 -9.66 27.00 23.92
C LEU A 506 -8.48 27.94 23.61
N GLY A 507 -8.71 29.05 22.90
CA GLY A 507 -7.68 30.05 22.59
C GLY A 507 -6.82 29.73 21.37
N PHE A 508 -7.29 28.84 20.48
CA PHE A 508 -6.66 28.67 19.17
C PHE A 508 -6.97 29.87 18.26
N GLN A 509 -6.04 30.18 17.36
CA GLN A 509 -6.19 31.21 16.34
C GLN A 509 -6.34 30.57 14.96
N GLN A 510 -7.30 31.03 14.17
CA GLN A 510 -7.48 30.54 12.81
C GLN A 510 -6.38 31.06 11.89
N VAL A 511 -5.73 30.17 11.14
CA VAL A 511 -4.63 30.50 10.21
C VAL A 511 -4.97 30.19 8.75
N TRP A 512 -6.05 29.46 8.50
CA TRP A 512 -6.57 29.20 7.15
C TRP A 512 -8.08 28.91 7.18
N CYS A 513 -8.81 29.32 6.15
CA CYS A 513 -10.25 29.19 6.05
C CYS A 513 -10.72 28.82 4.64
#